data_AF-A0A925KUM2-F1
#
_entry.id   AF-A0A925KUM2-F1
#
_cell.length_a   1.000
_cell.length_b   1.000
_cell.length_c   1.000
_cell.angle_alpha   90.00
_cell.angle_beta   90.00
_cell.angle_gamma   90.00
#
_symmetry.space_group_name_H-M   'P 1'
#
loop_
_entity.id
_entity.type
_entity.pdbx_description
1 polymer ?
#
loop_
_entity_poly.entity_id
_entity_poly.type
_entity_poly.pdbx_seq_one_letter_code
_entity_poly.pdbx_strand_id
1 'polypeptide(L)'
;MTTKFIPRILLPLACCVVALSSCKKIFDMEPKNAVDQAQMYRNVYDADAAVIGIYGQVMKLARPYVLTNELRADLMDITSNADNYLRQLSEHTTTDDNPYINPQQYYSVIVNCNDVLKNFQLMRQQSKLREDEFKQRYSDVGAIRTWLYLQLGIHFGEVPYVTDPLAQVSDVQDLSRFPMVPLEQLIDSLVKFAETLPFTDDYPTGTTLQTVVDGYSTSKFFINKNILLGDLYLWDGQYDKAAMSFKKVMEINGQVGNTEQFYNQYKISSFSESGITYARVLDFNSLVYTPGWRYLFERAQDNPFNYEWIWVLPFDRNFEPVNPFIDLFSPNGGRYLVKPSQQAIDYWAKQQQIYTFTSGTSTVGAVYRDNFPFDSRANFTFRNINGQPVIMKYLYNYLGTNNLPVNLLSRQGKWFLSRAASVHLRFAEAANRAGKYKVAYALTNRGIKDTYDPIPGAAATRDVTNLHQTFEPYPFDFDARLGDSPPYRNNWYRNQGIRGRAGLSNVVIDSARFFNMSMAAPRPLIDPQGLMLFIEEMIMEENALELAYEGQRWSDLLRVAIRRNDPAYLADKVYNKLIKSGLSMGAANQARTKLMAKNWFLPFKWQ
;
A
#
# COMPACT_ATOMS: atom_id res chain seq x y z
N MET A 1 -74.31 27.09 65.44
CA MET A 1 -73.10 27.91 65.67
C MET A 1 -71.90 26.99 65.60
N THR A 2 -71.00 27.27 64.64
CA THR A 2 -69.54 27.04 64.57
C THR A 2 -69.16 26.65 63.14
N THR A 3 -68.54 27.61 62.47
CA THR A 3 -67.87 27.58 61.17
C THR A 3 -66.53 26.83 61.24
N LYS A 4 -66.10 26.21 60.14
CA LYS A 4 -64.69 25.91 59.86
C LYS A 4 -64.35 26.10 58.37
N PHE A 5 -63.33 26.92 58.14
CA PHE A 5 -62.58 27.19 56.91
C PHE A 5 -61.55 26.09 56.65
N ILE A 6 -61.25 25.76 55.37
CA ILE A 6 -59.89 25.54 54.80
C ILE A 6 -59.92 25.84 53.27
N PRO A 7 -58.95 26.61 52.71
CA PRO A 7 -58.88 26.95 51.28
C PRO A 7 -57.89 26.11 50.44
N ARG A 8 -58.04 26.26 49.13
CA ARG A 8 -57.31 25.66 47.98
C ARG A 8 -55.81 25.99 47.97
N ILE A 9 -54.99 25.00 47.62
CA ILE A 9 -53.55 25.13 47.33
C ILE A 9 -53.33 25.28 45.81
N LEU A 10 -52.61 26.32 45.42
CA LEU A 10 -52.06 26.58 44.08
C LEU A 10 -50.84 25.67 43.81
N LEU A 11 -50.74 25.14 42.59
CA LEU A 11 -49.57 24.46 42.04
C LEU A 11 -48.91 25.39 41.00
N PRO A 12 -47.60 25.71 41.06
CA PRO A 12 -46.95 26.43 39.98
C PRO A 12 -46.43 25.46 38.91
N LEU A 13 -46.71 25.85 37.66
CA LEU A 13 -46.30 25.23 36.40
C LEU A 13 -44.78 25.33 36.23
N ALA A 14 -44.07 24.19 36.27
CA ALA A 14 -42.65 24.12 35.91
C ALA A 14 -42.52 23.79 34.42
N CYS A 15 -42.03 24.75 33.64
CA CYS A 15 -41.62 24.57 32.25
C CYS A 15 -40.47 23.57 32.14
N CYS A 16 -40.73 22.40 31.54
CA CYS A 16 -39.69 21.49 31.07
C CYS A 16 -38.93 22.12 29.90
N VAL A 17 -37.73 22.65 30.17
CA VAL A 17 -36.71 22.89 29.14
C VAL A 17 -36.11 21.54 28.77
N VAL A 18 -36.42 21.08 27.56
CA VAL A 18 -35.77 19.92 26.92
C VAL A 18 -34.35 20.36 26.52
N ALA A 19 -33.39 20.16 27.41
CA ALA A 19 -31.97 20.24 27.07
C ALA A 19 -31.56 18.90 26.41
N LEU A 20 -31.31 18.97 25.11
CA LEU A 20 -30.69 17.91 24.31
C LEU A 20 -29.25 17.69 24.79
N SER A 21 -29.03 16.70 25.66
CA SER A 21 -27.70 16.19 25.98
C SER A 21 -27.39 14.96 25.12
N SER A 22 -26.65 15.16 24.03
CA SER A 22 -26.00 14.11 23.24
C SER A 22 -24.48 14.31 23.30
N CYS A 23 -23.73 13.20 23.21
CA CYS A 23 -22.26 13.05 23.27
C CYS A 23 -21.65 12.77 24.66
N LYS A 24 -21.67 11.48 25.08
CA LYS A 24 -20.83 10.93 26.16
C LYS A 24 -19.70 9.98 25.70
N LYS A 25 -19.60 9.64 24.41
CA LYS A 25 -18.75 8.49 23.98
C LYS A 25 -17.28 8.78 23.63
N ILE A 26 -16.86 10.04 23.53
CA ILE A 26 -15.42 10.40 23.47
C ILE A 26 -14.78 10.44 24.86
N PHE A 27 -15.57 10.80 25.88
CA PHE A 27 -15.09 11.01 27.24
C PHE A 27 -14.91 9.72 28.06
N ASP A 28 -15.47 8.60 27.59
CA ASP A 28 -15.34 7.27 28.22
C ASP A 28 -14.19 6.43 27.60
N MET A 29 -13.10 7.07 27.15
CA MET A 29 -11.80 6.38 27.16
C MET A 29 -11.32 6.34 28.61
N GLU A 30 -11.91 5.47 29.42
CA GLU A 30 -11.26 5.05 30.66
C GLU A 30 -9.89 4.45 30.27
N PRO A 31 -8.79 4.81 30.95
CA PRO A 31 -7.50 4.15 30.77
C PRO A 31 -7.68 2.69 31.20
N LYS A 32 -8.04 1.82 30.25
CA LYS A 32 -8.23 0.40 30.50
C LYS A 32 -6.89 -0.17 30.93
N ASN A 33 -6.82 -0.45 32.23
CA ASN A 33 -5.69 -1.00 32.98
C ASN A 33 -4.48 -0.08 33.04
N ALA A 34 -4.55 0.94 33.89
CA ALA A 34 -3.36 1.51 34.52
C ALA A 34 -2.67 0.44 35.38
N VAL A 35 -2.00 -0.51 34.73
CA VAL A 35 -0.76 -1.06 35.30
C VAL A 35 0.09 0.18 35.54
N ASP A 36 0.40 0.45 36.80
CA ASP A 36 1.12 1.65 37.26
C ASP A 36 2.17 2.07 36.22
N GLN A 37 2.13 3.32 35.72
CA GLN A 37 3.01 3.78 34.61
C GLN A 37 4.49 3.51 34.92
N ALA A 38 4.87 3.49 36.21
CA ALA A 38 6.20 3.11 36.68
C ALA A 38 6.58 1.65 36.36
N GLN A 39 5.60 0.76 36.27
CA GLN A 39 5.75 -0.67 35.96
C GLN A 39 5.73 -0.99 34.46
N MET A 40 5.31 -0.06 33.60
CA MET A 40 5.15 -0.27 32.15
C MET A 40 6.40 0.07 31.31
N TYR A 41 7.41 0.75 31.87
CA TYR A 41 8.59 1.21 31.12
C TYR A 41 9.87 1.03 31.94
N ARG A 42 10.21 -0.24 32.28
CA ARG A 42 11.36 -0.56 33.13
C ARG A 42 12.59 -0.99 32.34
N ASN A 43 12.40 -1.68 31.22
CA ASN A 43 13.49 -2.25 30.41
C ASN A 43 13.11 -2.36 28.92
N VAL A 44 14.06 -2.86 28.12
CA VAL A 44 13.92 -3.04 26.68
C VAL A 44 12.73 -3.91 26.25
N TYR A 45 12.39 -4.94 27.02
CA TYR A 45 11.27 -5.83 26.70
C TYR A 45 9.90 -5.18 26.95
N ASP A 46 9.79 -4.35 27.99
CA ASP A 46 8.59 -3.53 28.20
C ASP A 46 8.42 -2.55 27.02
N ALA A 47 9.53 -1.98 26.52
CA ALA A 47 9.51 -1.12 25.34
C ALA A 47 9.12 -1.88 24.06
N ASP A 48 9.58 -3.13 23.89
CA ASP A 48 9.17 -4.01 22.78
C ASP A 48 7.66 -4.28 22.82
N ALA A 49 7.13 -4.61 24.00
CA ALA A 49 5.71 -4.82 24.20
C ALA A 49 4.89 -3.57 23.85
N ALA A 50 5.39 -2.38 24.18
CA ALA A 50 4.75 -1.12 23.78
C ALA A 50 4.70 -0.93 22.26
N VAL A 51 5.80 -1.22 21.54
CA VAL A 51 5.82 -1.17 20.06
C VAL A 51 4.82 -2.18 19.48
N ILE A 52 4.87 -3.45 19.92
CA ILE A 52 3.95 -4.49 19.45
C ILE A 52 2.49 -4.13 19.74
N GLY A 53 2.22 -3.56 20.92
CA GLY A 53 0.89 -3.07 21.30
C GLY A 53 0.35 -2.02 20.35
N ILE A 54 1.18 -1.08 19.88
CA ILE A 54 0.79 -0.10 18.85
C ILE A 54 0.41 -0.81 17.55
N TYR A 55 1.22 -1.75 17.06
CA TYR A 55 0.91 -2.48 15.83
C TYR A 55 -0.36 -3.32 15.94
N GLY A 56 -0.65 -3.90 17.11
CA GLY A 56 -1.93 -4.56 17.38
C GLY A 56 -3.13 -3.62 17.26
N GLN A 57 -2.98 -2.33 17.58
CA GLN A 57 -4.02 -1.32 17.33
C GLN A 57 -4.09 -0.93 15.85
N VAL A 58 -2.96 -0.77 15.17
CA VAL A 58 -2.90 -0.49 13.73
C VAL A 58 -3.64 -1.56 12.93
N MET A 59 -3.54 -2.84 13.31
CA MET A 59 -4.26 -3.94 12.66
C MET A 59 -5.79 -3.76 12.66
N LYS A 60 -6.36 -3.03 13.63
CA LYS A 60 -7.80 -2.71 13.66
C LYS A 60 -8.20 -1.75 12.54
N LEU A 61 -7.24 -1.04 11.95
CA LEU A 61 -7.43 -0.12 10.82
C LEU A 61 -7.43 -0.82 9.46
N ALA A 62 -7.18 -2.14 9.39
CA ALA A 62 -7.09 -2.87 8.13
C ALA A 62 -8.36 -2.73 7.25
N ARG A 63 -9.54 -2.81 7.87
CA ARG A 63 -10.83 -2.63 7.19
C ARG A 63 -11.01 -1.21 6.64
N PRO A 64 -11.00 -0.14 7.47
CA PRO A 64 -11.19 1.21 6.95
C PRO A 64 -10.10 1.61 5.96
N TYR A 65 -8.84 1.19 6.18
CA TYR A 65 -7.73 1.47 5.26
C TYR A 65 -7.98 0.93 3.84
N VAL A 66 -8.30 -0.36 3.70
CA VAL A 66 -8.53 -0.96 2.37
C VAL A 66 -9.79 -0.39 1.72
N LEU A 67 -10.88 -0.20 2.46
CA LEU A 67 -12.12 0.34 1.90
C LEU A 67 -11.94 1.78 1.40
N THR A 68 -11.34 2.66 2.19
CA THR A 68 -11.14 4.06 1.81
C THR A 68 -10.13 4.23 0.68
N ASN A 69 -9.15 3.32 0.55
CA ASN A 69 -8.19 3.38 -0.54
C ASN A 69 -8.60 2.66 -1.83
N GLU A 70 -9.50 1.68 -1.78
CA GLU A 70 -9.89 0.91 -2.97
C GLU A 70 -11.31 1.20 -3.44
N LEU A 71 -12.29 1.26 -2.53
CA LEU A 71 -13.70 1.39 -2.90
C LEU A 71 -14.04 2.77 -3.47
N ARG A 72 -13.33 3.81 -3.02
CA ARG A 72 -13.46 5.18 -3.54
C ARG A 72 -12.83 5.34 -4.93
N ALA A 73 -11.90 4.47 -5.29
CA ALA A 73 -11.16 4.51 -6.55
C ALA A 73 -11.88 3.70 -7.65
N ASP A 74 -11.15 3.20 -8.64
CA ASP A 74 -11.67 2.56 -9.85
C ASP A 74 -11.71 1.03 -9.80
N LEU A 75 -10.97 0.38 -8.89
CA LEU A 75 -10.75 -1.08 -8.97
C LEU A 75 -11.77 -1.93 -8.21
N MET A 76 -12.37 -1.40 -7.15
CA MET A 76 -13.28 -2.12 -6.27
C MET A 76 -14.70 -1.55 -6.36
N ASP A 77 -15.70 -2.42 -6.25
CA ASP A 77 -17.10 -2.06 -6.29
C ASP A 77 -17.90 -2.79 -5.20
N ILE A 78 -19.12 -2.33 -4.93
CA ILE A 78 -20.01 -2.92 -3.93
C ILE A 78 -20.76 -4.15 -4.47
N THR A 79 -21.13 -5.06 -3.59
CA THR A 79 -22.08 -6.15 -3.92
C THR A 79 -23.51 -5.74 -3.59
N SER A 80 -24.48 -6.61 -3.87
CA SER A 80 -25.86 -6.47 -3.39
C SER A 80 -25.99 -6.54 -1.87
N ASN A 81 -24.99 -7.07 -1.16
CA ASN A 81 -25.00 -7.24 0.29
C ASN A 81 -24.43 -6.01 1.03
N ALA A 82 -23.85 -5.06 0.29
CA ALA A 82 -23.28 -3.85 0.86
C ALA A 82 -24.36 -3.00 1.53
N ASP A 83 -24.02 -2.47 2.71
CA ASP A 83 -24.87 -1.51 3.39
C ASP A 83 -24.87 -0.14 2.68
N ASN A 84 -25.76 0.75 3.14
CA ASN A 84 -25.87 2.10 2.58
C ASN A 84 -24.58 2.93 2.76
N TYR A 85 -23.81 2.67 3.81
CA TYR A 85 -22.58 3.41 4.09
C TYR A 85 -21.45 3.06 3.11
N LEU A 86 -21.31 1.79 2.73
CA LEU A 86 -20.41 1.37 1.65
C LEU A 86 -20.86 1.91 0.30
N ARG A 87 -22.18 1.97 0.07
CA ARG A 87 -22.75 2.59 -1.13
C ARG A 87 -22.36 4.07 -1.22
N GLN A 88 -22.57 4.82 -0.16
CA GLN A 88 -22.17 6.23 -0.09
C GLN A 88 -20.66 6.43 -0.33
N LEU A 89 -19.82 5.51 0.16
CA LEU A 89 -18.38 5.56 -0.05
C LEU A 89 -18.00 5.31 -1.52
N SER A 90 -18.63 4.33 -2.16
CA SER A 90 -18.43 3.99 -3.58
C SER A 90 -18.91 5.11 -4.52
N GLU A 91 -20.07 5.70 -4.21
CA GLU A 91 -20.77 6.68 -5.05
C GLU A 91 -20.40 8.14 -4.73
N HIS A 92 -19.43 8.38 -3.84
CA HIS A 92 -18.94 9.71 -3.43
C HIS A 92 -19.99 10.62 -2.77
N THR A 93 -21.00 10.03 -2.13
CA THR A 93 -22.08 10.70 -1.39
C THR A 93 -21.94 10.56 0.14
N THR A 94 -20.72 10.28 0.61
CA THR A 94 -20.40 10.05 2.04
C THR A 94 -20.73 11.26 2.93
N THR A 95 -21.38 10.97 4.06
CA THR A 95 -21.70 11.90 5.14
C THR A 95 -20.83 11.63 6.38
N ASP A 96 -20.81 12.57 7.32
CA ASP A 96 -19.94 12.55 8.50
C ASP A 96 -20.31 11.49 9.55
N ASP A 97 -21.50 10.88 9.45
CA ASP A 97 -21.98 9.79 10.31
C ASP A 97 -21.55 8.39 9.80
N ASN A 98 -20.86 8.32 8.65
CA ASN A 98 -20.48 7.04 8.05
C ASN A 98 -19.40 6.32 8.88
N PRO A 99 -19.67 5.11 9.39
CA PRO A 99 -18.77 4.42 10.34
C PRO A 99 -17.46 3.94 9.72
N TYR A 100 -17.37 3.83 8.38
CA TYR A 100 -16.16 3.39 7.69
C TYR A 100 -15.11 4.50 7.53
N ILE A 101 -15.46 5.74 7.86
CA ILE A 101 -14.58 6.91 7.73
C ILE A 101 -14.35 7.59 9.08
N ASN A 102 -14.56 6.91 10.21
CA ASN A 102 -14.38 7.53 11.52
C ASN A 102 -12.88 7.82 11.79
N PRO A 103 -12.45 9.10 11.83
CA PRO A 103 -11.04 9.45 12.06
C PRO A 103 -10.56 9.12 13.48
N GLN A 104 -11.47 8.98 14.45
CA GLN A 104 -11.15 8.67 15.84
C GLN A 104 -10.32 7.38 15.95
N GLN A 105 -10.58 6.39 15.10
CA GLN A 105 -9.83 5.13 15.11
C GLN A 105 -8.33 5.35 14.86
N TYR A 106 -7.97 6.28 13.96
CA TYR A 106 -6.58 6.64 13.69
C TYR A 106 -6.00 7.47 14.84
N TYR A 107 -6.75 8.45 15.36
CA TYR A 107 -6.29 9.28 16.47
C TYR A 107 -6.04 8.50 17.76
N SER A 108 -6.83 7.47 18.05
CA SER A 108 -6.58 6.60 19.21
C SER A 108 -5.20 5.94 19.14
N VAL A 109 -4.75 5.53 17.94
CA VAL A 109 -3.41 4.97 17.75
C VAL A 109 -2.35 6.06 17.85
N ILE A 110 -2.60 7.24 17.26
CA ILE A 110 -1.67 8.38 17.29
C ILE A 110 -1.39 8.85 18.73
N VAL A 111 -2.42 8.98 19.57
CA VAL A 111 -2.26 9.39 20.96
C VAL A 111 -1.40 8.38 21.72
N ASN A 112 -1.61 7.08 21.49
CA ASN A 112 -0.77 6.04 22.06
C ASN A 112 0.67 6.10 21.54
N CYS A 113 0.88 6.45 20.26
CA CYS A 113 2.22 6.71 19.74
C CYS A 113 2.88 7.90 20.46
N ASN A 114 2.14 8.98 20.72
CA ASN A 114 2.66 10.16 21.41
C ASN A 114 3.11 9.82 22.84
N ASP A 115 2.29 9.05 23.58
CA ASP A 115 2.66 8.57 24.92
C ASP A 115 3.92 7.69 24.89
N VAL A 116 3.96 6.68 24.01
CA VAL A 116 5.10 5.77 23.89
C VAL A 116 6.38 6.51 23.50
N LEU A 117 6.31 7.47 22.57
CA LEU A 117 7.48 8.27 22.17
C LEU A 117 8.04 9.10 23.34
N LYS A 118 7.16 9.72 24.14
CA LYS A 118 7.58 10.44 25.36
C LYS A 118 8.23 9.48 26.36
N ASN A 119 7.62 8.33 26.61
CA ASN A 119 8.15 7.37 27.56
C ASN A 119 9.49 6.77 27.11
N PHE A 120 9.70 6.54 25.81
CA PHE A 120 11.01 6.13 25.29
C PHE A 120 12.09 7.19 25.52
N GLN A 121 11.77 8.48 25.40
CA GLN A 121 12.71 9.55 25.74
C GLN A 121 13.07 9.53 27.24
N LEU A 122 12.08 9.32 28.12
CA LEU A 122 12.32 9.18 29.55
C LEU A 122 13.17 7.95 29.88
N MET A 123 12.88 6.80 29.25
CA MET A 123 13.67 5.58 29.41
C MET A 123 15.13 5.78 28.99
N ARG A 124 15.36 6.48 27.87
CA ARG A 124 16.71 6.86 27.42
C ARG A 124 17.42 7.74 28.45
N GLN A 125 16.76 8.79 28.93
CA GLN A 125 17.31 9.70 29.95
C GLN A 125 17.64 8.99 31.26
N GLN A 126 16.83 7.98 31.64
CA GLN A 126 17.02 7.16 32.82
C GLN A 126 17.97 5.96 32.60
N SER A 127 18.61 5.86 31.42
CA SER A 127 19.51 4.76 31.06
C SER A 127 18.86 3.36 31.13
N LYS A 128 17.54 3.28 30.93
CA LYS A 128 16.78 2.01 30.82
C LYS A 128 16.80 1.41 29.41
N LEU A 129 17.16 2.21 28.42
CA LEU A 129 17.42 1.78 27.05
C LEU A 129 18.83 2.23 26.67
N ARG A 130 19.58 1.37 26.00
CA ARG A 130 20.80 1.79 25.30
C ARG A 130 20.43 2.70 24.12
N GLU A 131 21.40 3.48 23.63
CA GLU A 131 21.17 4.39 22.51
C GLU A 131 20.70 3.65 21.25
N ASP A 132 21.31 2.51 20.90
CA ASP A 132 20.91 1.68 19.76
C ASP A 132 19.48 1.14 19.92
N GLU A 133 19.11 0.71 21.13
CA GLU A 133 17.78 0.21 21.47
C GLU A 133 16.72 1.30 21.38
N PHE A 134 17.02 2.49 21.91
CA PHE A 134 16.16 3.66 21.82
C PHE A 134 15.91 4.06 20.37
N LYS A 135 16.98 4.18 19.57
CA LYS A 135 16.88 4.66 18.18
C LYS A 135 15.95 3.77 17.35
N GLN A 136 16.10 2.45 17.45
CA GLN A 136 15.24 1.50 16.72
C GLN A 136 13.75 1.69 17.06
N ARG A 137 13.41 1.64 18.36
CA ARG A 137 12.01 1.68 18.85
C ARG A 137 11.36 3.04 18.66
N TYR A 138 12.10 4.11 18.95
CA TYR A 138 11.62 5.48 18.73
C TYR A 138 11.32 5.71 17.25
N SER A 139 12.18 5.23 16.35
CA SER A 139 11.94 5.33 14.92
C SER A 139 10.77 4.48 14.43
N ASP A 140 10.50 3.32 15.03
CA ASP A 140 9.32 2.51 14.68
C ASP A 140 8.01 3.18 15.02
N VAL A 141 7.92 3.72 16.24
CA VAL A 141 6.72 4.42 16.70
C VAL A 141 6.56 5.77 15.99
N GLY A 142 7.67 6.48 15.77
CA GLY A 142 7.68 7.72 15.01
C GLY A 142 7.20 7.51 13.57
N ALA A 143 7.72 6.49 12.89
CA ALA A 143 7.35 6.19 11.51
C ALA A 143 5.88 5.77 11.37
N ILE A 144 5.36 4.92 12.26
CA ILE A 144 3.95 4.52 12.16
C ILE A 144 3.01 5.70 12.47
N ARG A 145 3.35 6.57 13.44
CA ARG A 145 2.61 7.82 13.68
C ARG A 145 2.58 8.71 12.45
N THR A 146 3.72 8.89 11.80
CA THR A 146 3.82 9.66 10.55
C THR A 146 2.97 9.07 9.44
N TRP A 147 2.99 7.74 9.28
CA TRP A 147 2.15 7.06 8.28
C TRP A 147 0.66 7.23 8.57
N LEU A 148 0.24 7.14 9.84
CA LEU A 148 -1.16 7.37 10.25
C LEU A 148 -1.63 8.79 9.89
N TYR A 149 -0.79 9.79 10.13
CA TYR A 149 -1.08 11.16 9.72
C TYR A 149 -1.14 11.33 8.21
N LEU A 150 -0.25 10.68 7.45
CA LEU A 150 -0.32 10.69 6.00
C LEU A 150 -1.66 10.10 5.50
N GLN A 151 -2.11 8.98 6.07
CA GLN A 151 -3.42 8.40 5.72
C GLN A 151 -4.57 9.35 6.04
N LEU A 152 -4.56 9.98 7.22
CA LEU A 152 -5.55 10.99 7.59
C LEU A 152 -5.56 12.16 6.60
N GLY A 153 -4.40 12.72 6.24
CA GLY A 153 -4.30 13.80 5.27
C GLY A 153 -4.83 13.42 3.88
N ILE A 154 -4.47 12.22 3.38
CA ILE A 154 -4.93 11.70 2.08
C ILE A 154 -6.45 11.60 2.01
N HIS A 155 -7.10 11.25 3.13
CA HIS A 155 -8.53 10.99 3.17
C HIS A 155 -9.35 12.24 3.49
N PHE A 156 -8.89 13.11 4.39
CA PHE A 156 -9.66 14.24 4.91
C PHE A 156 -9.17 15.61 4.44
N GLY A 157 -7.97 15.70 3.85
CA GLY A 157 -7.44 16.92 3.23
C GLY A 157 -6.98 18.00 4.21
N GLU A 158 -7.60 18.09 5.37
CA GLU A 158 -7.22 18.98 6.46
C GLU A 158 -7.53 18.29 7.79
N VAL A 159 -6.55 18.17 8.68
CA VAL A 159 -6.69 17.39 9.92
C VAL A 159 -5.94 18.02 11.10
N PRO A 160 -6.38 17.78 12.35
CA PRO A 160 -5.63 18.18 13.54
C PRO A 160 -4.25 17.52 13.66
N TYR A 161 -3.18 18.32 13.66
CA TYR A 161 -1.83 17.77 13.87
C TYR A 161 -1.40 17.90 15.32
N VAL A 162 -1.35 16.77 16.04
CA VAL A 162 -1.16 16.69 17.49
C VAL A 162 -0.02 15.72 17.81
N THR A 163 1.12 16.25 18.20
CA THR A 163 2.30 15.45 18.55
C THR A 163 2.52 15.32 20.06
N ASP A 164 1.68 16.00 20.85
CA ASP A 164 1.68 15.98 22.30
C ASP A 164 0.97 14.71 22.83
N PRO A 165 1.49 14.06 23.89
CA PRO A 165 0.83 12.92 24.55
C PRO A 165 -0.52 13.21 25.21
N LEU A 166 -0.93 14.48 25.36
CA LEU A 166 -2.22 14.87 25.99
C LEU A 166 -2.41 14.21 27.37
N ALA A 167 -1.44 14.41 28.27
CA ALA A 167 -1.32 13.67 29.54
C ALA A 167 -2.41 13.97 30.58
N GLN A 168 -3.21 15.02 30.40
CA GLN A 168 -4.30 15.41 31.31
C GLN A 168 -5.64 15.48 30.58
N VAL A 169 -6.76 15.24 31.28
CA VAL A 169 -8.12 15.38 30.70
C VAL A 169 -8.37 16.79 30.18
N SER A 170 -7.81 17.81 30.84
CA SER A 170 -7.85 19.20 30.39
C SER A 170 -7.17 19.42 29.03
N ASP A 171 -6.17 18.61 28.69
CA ASP A 171 -5.41 18.71 27.44
C ASP A 171 -6.29 18.37 26.23
N VAL A 172 -7.23 17.43 26.42
CA VAL A 172 -8.16 16.97 25.40
C VAL A 172 -9.31 17.97 25.18
N GLN A 173 -9.59 18.81 26.19
CA GLN A 173 -10.66 19.81 26.14
C GLN A 173 -10.20 21.15 25.52
N ASP A 174 -8.89 21.38 25.42
CA ASP A 174 -8.33 22.60 24.84
C ASP A 174 -8.20 22.49 23.31
N LEU A 175 -9.21 23.01 22.60
CA LEU A 175 -9.26 23.01 21.13
C LEU A 175 -8.08 23.73 20.46
N SER A 176 -7.38 24.63 21.16
CA SER A 176 -6.20 25.32 20.61
C SER A 176 -5.02 24.37 20.35
N ARG A 177 -5.03 23.20 20.98
CA ARG A 177 -4.01 22.14 20.84
C ARG A 177 -4.24 21.23 19.63
N PHE A 178 -5.31 21.48 18.87
CA PHE A 178 -5.71 20.69 17.72
C PHE A 178 -5.71 21.56 16.44
N PRO A 179 -4.57 22.18 16.07
CA PRO A 179 -4.52 23.03 14.89
C PRO A 179 -4.82 22.18 13.65
N MET A 180 -5.82 22.61 12.88
CA MET A 180 -6.14 22.02 11.58
C MET A 180 -5.00 22.35 10.61
N VAL A 181 -4.43 21.32 10.01
CA VAL A 181 -3.31 21.44 9.06
C VAL A 181 -3.74 20.88 7.71
N PRO A 182 -3.71 21.68 6.62
CA PRO A 182 -3.97 21.20 5.28
C PRO A 182 -2.93 20.16 4.82
N LEU A 183 -3.33 19.24 3.94
CA LEU A 183 -2.50 18.12 3.47
C LEU A 183 -1.10 18.55 3.03
N GLU A 184 -0.96 19.64 2.29
CA GLU A 184 0.35 20.16 1.83
C GLU A 184 1.27 20.50 3.01
N GLN A 185 0.78 21.30 3.97
CA GLN A 185 1.54 21.67 5.17
C GLN A 185 1.76 20.49 6.11
N LEU A 186 0.84 19.52 6.09
CA LEU A 186 0.99 18.27 6.82
C LEU A 186 2.14 17.47 6.23
N ILE A 187 2.19 17.27 4.91
CA ILE A 187 3.29 16.57 4.22
C ILE A 187 4.64 17.21 4.58
N ASP A 188 4.75 18.55 4.52
CA ASP A 188 5.96 19.27 4.96
C ASP A 188 6.38 18.91 6.39
N SER A 189 5.41 18.90 7.31
CA SER A 189 5.65 18.59 8.72
C SER A 189 6.05 17.13 8.92
N LEU A 190 5.42 16.21 8.17
CA LEU A 190 5.72 14.78 8.18
C LEU A 190 7.10 14.48 7.60
N VAL A 191 7.49 15.13 6.49
CA VAL A 191 8.85 15.03 5.92
C VAL A 191 9.88 15.47 6.94
N LYS A 192 9.72 16.69 7.50
CA LYS A 192 10.64 17.24 8.50
C LYS A 192 10.81 16.29 9.68
N PHE A 193 9.71 15.77 10.24
CA PHE A 193 9.80 14.83 11.36
C PHE A 193 10.43 13.49 10.96
N ALA A 194 10.05 12.92 9.81
CA ALA A 194 10.57 11.66 9.32
C ALA A 194 12.10 11.71 9.09
N GLU A 195 12.62 12.83 8.59
CA GLU A 195 14.06 13.07 8.41
C GLU A 195 14.83 13.10 9.75
N THR A 196 14.17 13.39 10.88
CA THR A 196 14.80 13.36 12.21
C THR A 196 14.83 11.98 12.86
N LEU A 197 14.17 10.97 12.28
CA LEU A 197 14.12 9.64 12.87
C LEU A 197 15.53 9.05 12.93
N PRO A 198 16.02 8.65 14.12
CA PRO A 198 17.44 8.33 14.29
C PRO A 198 17.85 6.93 13.79
N PHE A 199 16.91 6.14 13.26
CA PHE A 199 17.13 4.81 12.72
C PHE A 199 16.26 4.54 11.49
N THR A 200 16.90 4.34 10.34
CA THR A 200 16.24 4.01 9.07
C THR A 200 16.72 2.71 8.46
N ASP A 201 17.80 2.14 8.99
CA ASP A 201 18.48 0.98 8.45
C ASP A 201 17.74 -0.32 8.81
N ASP A 202 18.25 -1.44 8.31
CA ASP A 202 17.79 -2.74 8.75
C ASP A 202 18.16 -3.03 10.19
N TYR A 203 17.27 -3.76 10.83
CA TYR A 203 17.53 -4.24 12.17
C TYR A 203 18.80 -5.09 12.21
N PRO A 204 19.71 -4.81 13.16
CA PRO A 204 20.88 -5.64 13.36
C PRO A 204 20.47 -7.03 13.86
N THR A 205 21.25 -8.04 13.49
CA THR A 205 21.06 -9.40 14.00
C THR A 205 21.05 -9.40 15.53
N GLY A 206 20.06 -10.08 16.11
CA GLY A 206 19.93 -10.22 17.57
C GLY A 206 19.19 -9.07 18.26
N THR A 207 18.64 -8.08 17.53
CA THR A 207 17.70 -7.14 18.16
C THR A 207 16.49 -7.87 18.74
N THR A 208 16.02 -7.44 19.91
CA THR A 208 14.88 -8.06 20.58
C THR A 208 13.54 -7.76 19.88
N LEU A 209 13.50 -6.74 19.01
CA LEU A 209 12.34 -6.45 18.15
C LEU A 209 12.10 -7.53 17.09
N GLN A 210 13.15 -8.22 16.63
CA GLN A 210 13.05 -9.33 15.69
C GLN A 210 12.94 -10.65 16.47
N THR A 211 11.70 -11.04 16.74
CA THR A 211 11.35 -12.18 17.57
C THR A 211 10.15 -12.93 16.97
N VAL A 212 9.63 -13.90 17.70
CA VAL A 212 8.39 -14.61 17.36
C VAL A 212 7.35 -14.25 18.41
N VAL A 213 6.22 -13.70 17.97
CA VAL A 213 5.04 -13.41 18.80
C VAL A 213 3.89 -14.25 18.27
N ASP A 214 3.30 -15.08 19.13
CA ASP A 214 2.18 -15.98 18.80
C ASP A 214 2.42 -16.87 17.56
N GLY A 215 3.68 -17.29 17.36
CA GLY A 215 4.09 -18.12 16.21
C GLY A 215 4.37 -17.34 14.93
N TYR A 216 4.27 -16.01 14.95
CA TYR A 216 4.58 -15.14 13.82
C TYR A 216 5.90 -14.41 14.03
N SER A 217 6.77 -14.45 13.02
CA SER A 217 7.99 -13.63 13.02
C SER A 217 7.64 -12.15 12.86
N THR A 218 8.19 -11.31 13.72
CA THR A 218 7.97 -9.86 13.70
C THR A 218 8.82 -9.14 12.65
N SER A 219 9.69 -9.83 11.93
CA SER A 219 10.66 -9.20 11.01
C SER A 219 10.02 -8.44 9.84
N LYS A 220 8.71 -8.61 9.60
CA LYS A 220 7.92 -7.90 8.58
C LYS A 220 6.78 -7.07 9.17
N PHE A 221 6.68 -6.95 10.49
CA PHE A 221 5.59 -6.23 11.15
C PHE A 221 5.80 -4.72 11.07
N PHE A 222 7.04 -4.27 11.16
CA PHE A 222 7.35 -2.86 11.30
C PHE A 222 7.41 -2.17 9.94
N ILE A 223 6.89 -0.94 9.88
CA ILE A 223 6.97 -0.10 8.70
C ILE A 223 8.43 0.16 8.33
N ASN A 224 8.77 0.05 7.05
CA ASN A 224 10.10 0.41 6.57
C ASN A 224 10.22 1.93 6.43
N LYS A 225 11.14 2.54 7.18
CA LYS A 225 11.30 4.01 7.24
C LYS A 225 11.73 4.61 5.90
N ASN A 226 12.54 3.89 5.11
CA ASN A 226 12.96 4.36 3.79
C ASN A 226 11.80 4.32 2.79
N ILE A 227 10.87 3.36 2.88
CA ILE A 227 9.62 3.40 2.09
C ILE A 227 8.77 4.60 2.49
N LEU A 228 8.59 4.84 3.80
CA LEU A 228 7.83 5.98 4.29
C LEU A 228 8.42 7.32 3.83
N LEU A 229 9.73 7.50 3.95
CA LEU A 229 10.44 8.67 3.43
C LEU A 229 10.27 8.79 1.92
N GLY A 230 10.42 7.69 1.18
CA GLY A 230 10.21 7.67 -0.27
C GLY A 230 8.80 8.13 -0.66
N ASP A 231 7.77 7.67 0.05
CA ASP A 231 6.39 8.07 -0.17
C ASP A 231 6.18 9.56 0.13
N LEU A 232 6.69 10.04 1.26
CA LEU A 232 6.59 11.45 1.65
C LEU A 232 7.28 12.36 0.64
N TYR A 233 8.49 12.02 0.21
CA TYR A 233 9.20 12.77 -0.83
C TYR A 233 8.48 12.73 -2.19
N LEU A 234 7.81 11.62 -2.52
CA LEU A 234 7.04 11.51 -3.76
C LEU A 234 5.77 12.37 -3.74
N TRP A 235 5.15 12.51 -2.57
CA TRP A 235 4.05 13.44 -2.31
C TRP A 235 4.52 14.90 -2.36
N ASP A 236 5.68 15.19 -1.78
CA ASP A 236 6.28 16.52 -1.73
C ASP A 236 6.94 16.97 -3.05
N GLY A 237 7.18 16.04 -3.98
CA GLY A 237 7.83 16.33 -5.27
C GLY A 237 9.36 16.30 -5.26
N GLN A 238 9.98 15.81 -4.18
CA GLN A 238 11.43 15.60 -4.06
C GLN A 238 11.85 14.27 -4.70
N TYR A 239 11.75 14.16 -6.03
CA TYR A 239 11.87 12.89 -6.76
C TYR A 239 13.22 12.17 -6.61
N ASP A 240 14.35 12.89 -6.58
CA ASP A 240 15.67 12.27 -6.39
C ASP A 240 15.81 11.66 -4.98
N LYS A 241 15.30 12.36 -3.95
CA LYS A 241 15.26 11.84 -2.58
C LYS A 241 14.32 10.64 -2.45
N ALA A 242 13.17 10.68 -3.14
CA ALA A 242 12.24 9.56 -3.20
C ALA A 242 12.91 8.32 -3.81
N ALA A 243 13.54 8.48 -4.98
CA ALA A 243 14.27 7.41 -5.66
C ALA A 243 15.40 6.85 -4.80
N MET A 244 16.18 7.71 -4.13
CA MET A 244 17.24 7.29 -3.20
C MET A 244 16.68 6.43 -2.05
N SER A 245 15.56 6.84 -1.47
CA SER A 245 14.96 6.13 -0.34
C SER A 245 14.43 4.76 -0.77
N PHE A 246 13.76 4.66 -1.91
CA PHE A 246 13.32 3.38 -2.47
C PHE A 246 14.50 2.48 -2.89
N LYS A 247 15.55 3.05 -3.49
CA LYS A 247 16.75 2.31 -3.91
C LYS A 247 17.45 1.63 -2.74
N LYS A 248 17.56 2.29 -1.58
CA LYS A 248 18.09 1.69 -0.34
C LYS A 248 17.36 0.41 0.04
N VAL A 249 16.04 0.36 -0.17
CA VAL A 249 15.23 -0.84 0.09
C VAL A 249 15.40 -1.88 -1.00
N MET A 250 15.45 -1.47 -2.27
CA MET A 250 15.62 -2.38 -3.41
C MET A 250 16.99 -3.10 -3.41
N GLU A 251 18.01 -2.49 -2.81
CA GLU A 251 19.37 -3.02 -2.69
C GLU A 251 19.75 -3.39 -1.26
N ILE A 252 18.74 -3.66 -0.46
CA ILE A 252 18.90 -4.20 0.88
C ILE A 252 19.75 -5.47 0.83
N ASN A 253 20.63 -5.62 1.81
CA ASN A 253 21.67 -6.65 1.85
C ASN A 253 22.69 -6.52 0.70
N GLY A 254 23.92 -6.15 1.06
CA GLY A 254 25.04 -6.07 0.11
C GLY A 254 25.51 -7.45 -0.38
N GLN A 255 26.62 -7.48 -1.11
CA GLN A 255 27.19 -8.71 -1.72
C GLN A 255 27.69 -9.76 -0.69
N VAL A 256 27.61 -9.47 0.61
CA VAL A 256 28.16 -10.32 1.67
C VAL A 256 27.11 -11.35 2.11
N GLY A 257 27.41 -12.64 1.96
CA GLY A 257 26.58 -13.73 2.48
C GLY A 257 25.83 -14.53 1.39
N ASN A 258 24.52 -14.68 1.56
CA ASN A 258 23.66 -15.55 0.74
C ASN A 258 23.43 -14.93 -0.66
N THR A 259 24.12 -15.48 -1.66
CA THR A 259 24.05 -15.09 -3.07
C THR A 259 22.62 -15.02 -3.63
N GLU A 260 21.71 -15.90 -3.19
CA GLU A 260 20.32 -15.88 -3.64
C GLU A 260 19.54 -14.71 -3.06
N GLN A 261 19.75 -14.36 -1.79
CA GLN A 261 19.13 -13.15 -1.22
C GLN A 261 19.63 -11.90 -1.93
N PHE A 262 20.94 -11.80 -2.17
CA PHE A 262 21.54 -10.65 -2.85
C PHE A 262 20.92 -10.38 -4.23
N TYR A 263 20.68 -11.42 -5.05
CA TYR A 263 20.13 -11.23 -6.39
C TYR A 263 18.61 -11.17 -6.47
N ASN A 264 17.88 -11.71 -5.48
CA ASN A 264 16.42 -11.88 -5.59
C ASN A 264 15.64 -10.93 -4.68
N GLN A 265 16.16 -10.60 -3.50
CA GLN A 265 15.40 -9.85 -2.49
C GLN A 265 15.10 -8.44 -2.97
N TYR A 266 13.81 -8.14 -3.08
CA TYR A 266 13.24 -6.88 -3.52
C TYR A 266 13.76 -6.39 -4.88
N LYS A 267 14.05 -7.32 -5.81
CA LYS A 267 14.53 -7.01 -7.17
C LYS A 267 13.64 -7.53 -8.29
N ILE A 268 12.47 -8.12 -7.99
CA ILE A 268 11.54 -8.67 -8.99
C ILE A 268 12.28 -9.62 -9.95
N SER A 269 12.80 -10.70 -9.37
CA SER A 269 13.67 -11.65 -10.06
C SER A 269 12.89 -12.83 -10.64
N SER A 270 13.47 -13.54 -11.61
CA SER A 270 12.89 -14.78 -12.14
C SER A 270 12.77 -15.92 -11.11
N PHE A 271 13.50 -15.84 -10.00
CA PHE A 271 13.56 -16.88 -8.96
C PHE A 271 12.67 -16.59 -7.75
N SER A 272 11.95 -15.47 -7.71
CA SER A 272 11.05 -15.16 -6.59
C SER A 272 9.79 -16.02 -6.56
N GLU A 273 9.67 -17.04 -7.44
CA GLU A 273 8.52 -17.95 -7.55
C GLU A 273 7.18 -17.22 -7.71
N SER A 274 7.24 -15.99 -8.21
CA SER A 274 6.14 -15.04 -8.13
C SER A 274 5.75 -14.49 -9.49
N GLY A 275 6.20 -15.14 -10.56
CA GLY A 275 5.81 -14.86 -11.93
C GLY A 275 4.55 -15.60 -12.36
N ILE A 276 4.08 -15.26 -13.57
CA ILE A 276 3.00 -15.99 -14.25
C ILE A 276 3.63 -16.98 -15.22
N THR A 277 3.33 -18.27 -15.05
CA THR A 277 3.91 -19.35 -15.87
C THR A 277 2.86 -20.39 -16.25
N TYR A 278 3.17 -21.16 -17.30
CA TYR A 278 2.32 -22.22 -17.84
C TYR A 278 3.16 -23.49 -17.98
N ALA A 279 2.61 -24.64 -17.57
CA ALA A 279 3.32 -25.91 -17.62
C ALA A 279 3.45 -26.47 -19.04
N ARG A 280 2.61 -26.02 -19.99
CA ARG A 280 2.62 -26.44 -21.39
C ARG A 280 2.59 -25.24 -22.32
N VAL A 281 3.33 -25.38 -23.42
CA VAL A 281 3.41 -24.39 -24.51
C VAL A 281 2.03 -24.18 -25.11
N LEU A 282 1.60 -22.92 -25.23
CA LEU A 282 0.33 -22.52 -25.85
C LEU A 282 -0.95 -23.11 -25.22
N ASP A 283 -0.87 -23.61 -23.98
CA ASP A 283 -2.04 -24.16 -23.27
C ASP A 283 -2.38 -23.31 -22.05
N PHE A 284 -3.41 -22.47 -22.18
CA PHE A 284 -3.88 -21.63 -21.08
C PHE A 284 -4.37 -22.46 -19.88
N ASN A 285 -4.87 -23.68 -20.11
CA ASN A 285 -5.33 -24.56 -19.04
C ASN A 285 -4.17 -25.09 -18.19
N SER A 286 -2.93 -24.89 -18.63
CA SER A 286 -1.73 -25.27 -17.91
C SER A 286 -1.18 -24.17 -17.01
N LEU A 287 -1.94 -23.09 -16.75
CA LEU A 287 -1.57 -22.01 -15.84
C LEU A 287 -1.14 -22.58 -14.48
N VAL A 288 0.08 -22.25 -14.06
CA VAL A 288 0.66 -22.78 -12.82
C VAL A 288 0.16 -21.97 -11.63
N TYR A 289 -0.53 -22.64 -10.71
CA TYR A 289 -1.05 -22.03 -9.48
C TYR A 289 -0.02 -22.02 -8.35
N THR A 290 0.82 -23.06 -8.26
CA THR A 290 1.83 -23.23 -7.20
C THR A 290 3.03 -24.02 -7.71
N PRO A 291 4.28 -23.53 -7.54
CA PRO A 291 4.63 -22.17 -7.13
C PRO A 291 4.28 -21.17 -8.25
N GLY A 292 3.90 -19.93 -7.88
CA GLY A 292 3.53 -18.92 -8.86
C GLY A 292 2.96 -17.66 -8.21
N TRP A 293 2.46 -16.73 -9.02
CA TRP A 293 1.89 -15.44 -8.58
C TRP A 293 0.92 -15.54 -7.39
N ARG A 294 -0.01 -16.51 -7.40
CA ARG A 294 -0.94 -16.77 -6.28
C ARG A 294 -0.19 -17.01 -4.96
N TYR A 295 0.93 -17.72 -5.02
CA TYR A 295 1.65 -18.21 -3.85
C TYR A 295 2.19 -17.07 -2.99
N LEU A 296 2.40 -15.88 -3.56
CA LEU A 296 2.71 -14.64 -2.83
C LEU A 296 1.74 -14.39 -1.67
N PHE A 297 0.47 -14.70 -1.86
CA PHE A 297 -0.60 -14.31 -0.94
C PHE A 297 -1.00 -15.42 0.04
N GLU A 298 -0.49 -16.64 -0.16
CA GLU A 298 -0.88 -17.79 0.68
C GLU A 298 0.29 -18.44 1.42
N ARG A 299 1.52 -18.26 0.95
CA ARG A 299 2.71 -18.90 1.53
C ARG A 299 3.01 -18.45 2.97
N ALA A 300 3.72 -19.31 3.70
CA ALA A 300 4.30 -18.96 4.99
C ALA A 300 5.54 -18.06 4.80
N GLN A 301 6.05 -17.50 5.89
CA GLN A 301 7.22 -16.63 5.85
C GLN A 301 8.51 -17.43 5.65
N ASP A 302 8.85 -17.70 4.40
CA ASP A 302 10.06 -18.37 3.94
C ASP A 302 10.92 -17.45 3.06
N ASN A 303 11.94 -17.99 2.39
CA ASN A 303 12.87 -17.18 1.58
C ASN A 303 12.18 -16.41 0.46
N PRO A 304 11.37 -17.00 -0.44
CA PRO A 304 10.75 -16.21 -1.50
C PRO A 304 9.64 -15.28 -0.99
N PHE A 305 8.98 -15.60 0.13
CA PHE A 305 8.16 -14.60 0.82
C PHE A 305 9.00 -13.38 1.21
N ASN A 306 10.19 -13.59 1.79
CA ASN A 306 11.10 -12.53 2.18
C ASN A 306 11.72 -11.79 0.99
N TYR A 307 11.73 -12.39 -0.21
CA TYR A 307 12.17 -11.71 -1.44
C TYR A 307 11.15 -10.70 -1.97
N GLU A 308 9.86 -10.87 -1.68
CA GLU A 308 8.80 -9.99 -2.16
C GLU A 308 8.28 -9.07 -1.04
N TRP A 309 7.87 -9.62 0.09
CA TRP A 309 7.13 -8.89 1.12
C TRP A 309 8.04 -8.09 2.06
N ILE A 310 7.66 -6.82 2.28
CA ILE A 310 8.41 -5.87 3.09
C ILE A 310 7.64 -5.57 4.38
N TRP A 311 6.34 -5.27 4.27
CA TRP A 311 5.49 -4.92 5.41
C TRP A 311 4.17 -5.70 5.34
N VAL A 312 3.97 -6.60 6.31
CA VAL A 312 2.81 -7.51 6.40
C VAL A 312 2.44 -7.72 7.86
N LEU A 313 1.15 -7.60 8.17
CA LEU A 313 0.63 -7.88 9.51
C LEU A 313 -0.27 -9.12 9.49
N PRO A 314 0.02 -10.16 10.28
CA PRO A 314 -0.78 -11.39 10.29
C PRO A 314 -2.03 -11.23 11.14
N PHE A 315 -3.13 -11.88 10.75
CA PHE A 315 -4.25 -12.13 11.64
C PHE A 315 -4.16 -13.56 12.16
N ASP A 316 -4.15 -13.72 13.48
CA ASP A 316 -4.18 -15.03 14.11
C ASP A 316 -5.60 -15.60 14.15
N ARG A 317 -5.70 -16.92 14.29
CA ARG A 317 -6.99 -17.62 14.37
C ARG A 317 -7.64 -17.51 15.76
N ASN A 318 -6.85 -17.32 16.81
CA ASN A 318 -7.27 -17.39 18.22
C ASN A 318 -7.35 -16.00 18.89
N PHE A 319 -6.68 -14.98 18.34
CA PHE A 319 -6.54 -13.67 18.96
C PHE A 319 -7.17 -12.54 18.14
N GLU A 320 -7.64 -11.51 18.85
CA GLU A 320 -8.04 -10.25 18.21
C GLU A 320 -6.82 -9.45 17.72
N PRO A 321 -6.96 -8.63 16.66
CA PRO A 321 -8.19 -8.42 15.89
C PRO A 321 -8.48 -9.53 14.87
N VAL A 322 -9.76 -9.80 14.64
CA VAL A 322 -10.21 -10.78 13.64
C VAL A 322 -9.96 -10.25 12.23
N ASN A 323 -9.52 -11.12 11.32
CA ASN A 323 -9.33 -10.80 9.90
C ASN A 323 -10.61 -10.21 9.27
N PRO A 324 -10.63 -8.90 8.93
CA PRO A 324 -11.83 -8.27 8.40
C PRO A 324 -12.06 -8.62 6.93
N PHE A 325 -11.04 -9.10 6.21
CA PHE A 325 -11.11 -9.33 4.77
C PHE A 325 -11.98 -10.53 4.40
N ILE A 326 -12.13 -11.50 5.30
CA ILE A 326 -13.10 -12.60 5.12
C ILE A 326 -14.51 -12.03 5.01
N ASP A 327 -14.87 -11.11 5.91
CA ASP A 327 -16.18 -10.46 5.93
C ASP A 327 -16.41 -9.61 4.67
N LEU A 328 -15.38 -8.86 4.25
CA LEU A 328 -15.45 -7.99 3.07
C LEU A 328 -15.58 -8.77 1.76
N PHE A 329 -14.80 -9.84 1.57
CA PHE A 329 -14.61 -10.45 0.25
C PHE A 329 -15.19 -11.85 0.09
N SER A 330 -15.40 -12.62 1.15
CA SER A 330 -15.79 -14.02 1.00
C SER A 330 -17.31 -14.20 0.96
N PRO A 331 -17.88 -14.85 -0.08
CA PRO A 331 -19.29 -15.26 -0.07
C PRO A 331 -19.56 -16.48 0.83
N ASN A 332 -18.51 -17.21 1.22
CA ASN A 332 -18.63 -18.41 2.04
C ASN A 332 -18.06 -18.14 3.45
N GLY A 333 -18.94 -17.91 4.43
CA GLY A 333 -18.57 -17.59 5.82
C GLY A 333 -18.12 -16.15 6.07
N GLY A 334 -18.13 -15.31 5.03
CA GLY A 334 -18.11 -13.85 5.11
C GLY A 334 -19.44 -13.24 4.65
N ARG A 335 -19.55 -11.91 4.65
CA ARG A 335 -20.74 -11.18 4.18
C ARG A 335 -20.67 -10.78 2.71
N TYR A 336 -19.49 -10.85 2.10
CA TYR A 336 -19.23 -10.50 0.70
C TYR A 336 -19.80 -9.13 0.34
N LEU A 337 -19.21 -8.09 0.92
CA LEU A 337 -19.68 -6.72 0.84
C LEU A 337 -19.13 -5.96 -0.37
N VAL A 338 -17.94 -6.34 -0.84
CA VAL A 338 -17.24 -5.69 -1.96
C VAL A 338 -16.63 -6.73 -2.90
N LYS A 339 -16.48 -6.34 -4.17
CA LYS A 339 -16.07 -7.19 -5.29
C LYS A 339 -15.15 -6.41 -6.24
N PRO A 340 -14.48 -7.08 -7.21
CA PRO A 340 -13.83 -6.38 -8.31
C PRO A 340 -14.84 -5.53 -9.08
N SER A 341 -14.45 -4.31 -9.45
CA SER A 341 -15.21 -3.53 -10.41
C SER A 341 -15.05 -4.12 -11.81
N GLN A 342 -16.04 -3.89 -12.68
CA GLN A 342 -15.89 -4.25 -14.09
C GLN A 342 -14.73 -3.49 -14.75
N GLN A 343 -14.46 -2.26 -14.31
CA GLN A 343 -13.30 -1.48 -14.79
C GLN A 343 -11.97 -2.18 -14.50
N ALA A 344 -11.80 -2.79 -13.32
CA ALA A 344 -10.60 -3.59 -13.01
C ALA A 344 -10.48 -4.81 -13.93
N ILE A 345 -11.59 -5.54 -14.11
CA ILE A 345 -11.64 -6.72 -14.99
C ILE A 345 -11.22 -6.34 -16.42
N ASP A 346 -11.70 -5.20 -16.91
CA ASP A 346 -11.35 -4.68 -18.23
C ASP A 346 -9.87 -4.30 -18.35
N TYR A 347 -9.20 -3.85 -17.28
CA TYR A 347 -7.76 -3.57 -17.34
C TYR A 347 -6.96 -4.83 -17.67
N TRP A 348 -7.23 -5.97 -17.01
CA TRP A 348 -6.55 -7.23 -17.31
C TRP A 348 -6.97 -7.78 -18.69
N ALA A 349 -8.24 -7.65 -19.06
CA ALA A 349 -8.74 -8.14 -20.35
C ALA A 349 -8.21 -7.36 -21.57
N LYS A 350 -7.68 -6.15 -21.36
CA LYS A 350 -7.03 -5.35 -22.42
C LYS A 350 -5.54 -5.65 -22.60
N GLN A 351 -4.94 -6.39 -21.68
CA GLN A 351 -3.52 -6.70 -21.75
C GLN A 351 -3.25 -7.79 -22.78
N GLN A 352 -2.00 -7.84 -23.22
CA GLN A 352 -1.50 -8.90 -24.05
C GLN A 352 -0.36 -9.60 -23.32
N GLN A 353 -0.51 -10.90 -23.08
CA GLN A 353 0.49 -11.71 -22.42
C GLN A 353 1.28 -12.50 -23.47
N ILE A 354 2.60 -12.39 -23.38
CA ILE A 354 3.59 -13.07 -24.21
C ILE A 354 4.02 -14.35 -23.50
N TYR A 355 3.89 -15.48 -24.20
CA TYR A 355 4.51 -16.71 -23.75
C TYR A 355 6.02 -16.71 -24.04
N THR A 356 6.83 -17.06 -23.05
CA THR A 356 8.29 -17.24 -23.20
C THR A 356 8.62 -18.70 -22.99
N PHE A 357 9.02 -19.41 -24.05
CA PHE A 357 9.56 -20.77 -23.96
C PHE A 357 11.08 -20.74 -23.92
N THR A 358 11.68 -21.50 -23.01
CA THR A 358 13.07 -21.91 -23.11
C THR A 358 13.07 -23.42 -23.31
N SER A 359 13.36 -23.88 -24.52
CA SER A 359 13.57 -25.32 -24.73
C SER A 359 14.88 -25.70 -24.04
N GLY A 360 14.89 -26.81 -23.29
CA GLY A 360 16.09 -27.30 -22.60
C GLY A 360 17.25 -27.72 -23.52
N THR A 361 17.14 -27.54 -24.84
CA THR A 361 18.11 -28.00 -25.85
C THR A 361 18.43 -26.96 -26.92
N SER A 362 17.95 -25.71 -26.81
CA SER A 362 18.11 -24.69 -27.85
C SER A 362 19.13 -23.62 -27.47
N THR A 363 20.15 -23.44 -28.29
CA THR A 363 21.06 -22.29 -28.36
C THR A 363 20.40 -21.01 -28.90
N VAL A 364 19.10 -21.06 -29.24
CA VAL A 364 18.32 -19.92 -29.73
C VAL A 364 17.66 -19.21 -28.55
N GLY A 365 17.85 -17.89 -28.48
CA GLY A 365 17.25 -17.00 -27.50
C GLY A 365 15.74 -17.13 -27.39
N ALA A 366 15.17 -16.66 -26.29
CA ALA A 366 13.73 -16.67 -26.01
C ALA A 366 12.92 -16.21 -27.23
N VAL A 367 12.20 -17.14 -27.88
CA VAL A 367 11.33 -16.81 -29.01
C VAL A 367 9.94 -16.49 -28.45
N TYR A 368 9.58 -15.21 -28.47
CA TYR A 368 8.25 -14.72 -28.11
C TYR A 368 7.27 -15.10 -29.23
N ARG A 369 6.51 -16.18 -29.05
CA ARG A 369 5.47 -16.59 -29.98
C ARG A 369 4.12 -16.60 -29.28
N ASP A 370 3.14 -16.08 -30.01
CA ASP A 370 1.71 -16.04 -29.73
C ASP A 370 1.28 -15.30 -28.46
N ASN A 371 0.27 -14.47 -28.64
CA ASN A 371 -0.17 -13.47 -27.69
C ASN A 371 -1.51 -13.92 -27.09
N PHE A 372 -1.57 -14.18 -25.79
CA PHE A 372 -2.84 -14.32 -25.10
C PHE A 372 -3.45 -12.91 -24.94
N PRO A 373 -4.73 -12.69 -25.29
CA PRO A 373 -5.36 -11.38 -25.27
C PRO A 373 -5.83 -10.97 -23.87
N PHE A 374 -5.12 -11.39 -22.82
CA PHE A 374 -5.43 -11.04 -21.43
C PHE A 374 -4.22 -11.24 -20.51
N ASP A 375 -4.28 -10.64 -19.31
CA ASP A 375 -3.33 -10.84 -18.22
C ASP A 375 -3.86 -11.88 -17.22
N SER A 376 -3.14 -12.99 -17.06
CA SER A 376 -3.55 -14.08 -16.16
C SER A 376 -3.40 -13.78 -14.67
N ARG A 377 -2.80 -12.64 -14.26
CA ARG A 377 -2.91 -12.15 -12.88
C ARG A 377 -4.36 -11.98 -12.46
N ALA A 378 -5.29 -11.74 -13.39
CA ALA A 378 -6.72 -11.72 -13.14
C ALA A 378 -7.21 -12.98 -12.40
N ASN A 379 -6.85 -14.17 -12.89
CA ASN A 379 -7.28 -15.47 -12.36
C ASN A 379 -6.80 -15.75 -10.92
N PHE A 380 -5.77 -15.02 -10.50
CA PHE A 380 -5.23 -15.08 -9.14
C PHE A 380 -5.67 -13.91 -8.27
N THR A 381 -6.05 -12.79 -8.86
CA THR A 381 -6.47 -11.60 -8.12
C THR A 381 -7.96 -11.70 -7.77
N PHE A 382 -8.78 -12.25 -8.67
CA PHE A 382 -10.17 -12.57 -8.41
C PHE A 382 -10.57 -13.92 -9.04
N ARG A 383 -11.70 -14.48 -8.58
CA ARG A 383 -12.30 -15.70 -9.15
C ARG A 383 -13.81 -15.60 -9.18
N ASN A 384 -14.44 -16.28 -10.14
CA ASN A 384 -15.88 -16.47 -10.11
C ASN A 384 -16.24 -17.64 -9.20
N ILE A 385 -16.90 -17.36 -8.08
CA ILE A 385 -17.42 -18.37 -7.14
C ILE A 385 -18.94 -18.27 -7.19
N ASN A 386 -19.63 -19.33 -7.61
CA ASN A 386 -21.09 -19.37 -7.75
C ASN A 386 -21.66 -18.20 -8.58
N GLY A 387 -20.98 -17.83 -9.66
CA GLY A 387 -21.37 -16.71 -10.54
C GLY A 387 -21.02 -15.32 -10.01
N GLN A 388 -20.33 -15.21 -8.88
CA GLN A 388 -19.94 -13.93 -8.26
C GLN A 388 -18.42 -13.70 -8.37
N PRO A 389 -17.95 -12.52 -8.83
CA PRO A 389 -16.52 -12.20 -8.89
C PRO A 389 -15.98 -11.85 -7.49
N VAL A 390 -15.09 -12.67 -6.96
CA VAL A 390 -14.58 -12.60 -5.59
C VAL A 390 -13.11 -12.21 -5.58
N ILE A 391 -12.75 -11.19 -4.80
CA ILE A 391 -11.35 -10.78 -4.57
C ILE A 391 -10.63 -11.87 -3.75
N MET A 392 -9.54 -12.42 -4.28
CA MET A 392 -8.92 -13.62 -3.72
C MET A 392 -7.64 -13.38 -2.90
N LYS A 393 -6.93 -12.28 -3.11
CA LYS A 393 -5.62 -12.03 -2.46
C LYS A 393 -5.65 -12.24 -0.94
N TYR A 394 -6.74 -11.86 -0.27
CA TYR A 394 -6.88 -12.02 1.19
C TYR A 394 -7.56 -13.33 1.64
N LEU A 395 -8.00 -14.15 0.70
CA LEU A 395 -8.83 -15.34 0.97
C LEU A 395 -8.09 -16.65 0.77
N TYR A 396 -6.88 -16.65 0.22
CA TYR A 396 -6.16 -17.90 -0.07
C TYR A 396 -5.77 -18.71 1.17
N ASN A 397 -5.63 -18.09 2.34
CA ASN A 397 -5.41 -18.79 3.60
C ASN A 397 -6.72 -19.24 4.30
N TYR A 398 -7.88 -18.88 3.74
CA TYR A 398 -9.20 -19.16 4.31
C TYR A 398 -10.03 -20.11 3.43
N LEU A 399 -10.05 -19.90 2.11
CA LEU A 399 -10.76 -20.75 1.15
C LEU A 399 -9.84 -21.84 0.59
N GLY A 400 -10.33 -23.08 0.58
CA GLY A 400 -9.66 -24.22 -0.03
C GLY A 400 -9.77 -24.21 -1.56
N THR A 401 -9.22 -25.25 -2.19
CA THR A 401 -9.27 -25.44 -3.67
C THR A 401 -10.69 -25.62 -4.20
N ASN A 402 -11.62 -26.08 -3.36
CA ASN A 402 -13.06 -26.19 -3.65
C ASN A 402 -13.83 -24.88 -3.43
N ASN A 403 -13.14 -23.77 -3.15
CA ASN A 403 -13.71 -22.46 -2.81
C ASN A 403 -14.59 -22.45 -1.55
N LEU A 404 -14.53 -23.50 -0.72
CA LEU A 404 -15.16 -23.54 0.59
C LEU A 404 -14.16 -23.18 1.69
N PRO A 405 -14.60 -22.62 2.82
CA PRO A 405 -13.75 -22.39 3.98
C PRO A 405 -13.08 -23.68 4.41
N VAL A 406 -11.75 -23.65 4.57
CA VAL A 406 -10.99 -24.80 5.09
C VAL A 406 -11.46 -25.13 6.51
N ASN A 407 -11.73 -24.09 7.31
CA ASN A 407 -12.40 -24.18 8.60
C ASN A 407 -13.11 -22.85 8.88
N LEU A 408 -14.43 -22.90 9.11
CA LEU A 408 -15.28 -21.71 9.35
C LEU A 408 -14.87 -20.89 10.58
N LEU A 409 -14.26 -21.53 11.57
CA LEU A 409 -13.79 -20.90 12.80
C LEU A 409 -12.37 -20.34 12.68
N SER A 410 -11.60 -20.82 11.69
CA SER A 410 -10.20 -20.40 11.51
C SER A 410 -10.12 -19.19 10.59
N ARG A 411 -10.07 -17.99 11.18
CA ARG A 411 -10.04 -16.71 10.45
C ARG A 411 -8.64 -16.12 10.25
N GLN A 412 -7.62 -16.97 10.24
CA GLN A 412 -6.25 -16.54 9.98
C GLN A 412 -6.10 -15.85 8.61
N GLY A 413 -5.12 -14.96 8.50
CA GLY A 413 -4.83 -14.28 7.24
C GLY A 413 -3.69 -13.29 7.38
N LYS A 414 -3.55 -12.41 6.39
CA LYS A 414 -2.52 -11.38 6.37
C LYS A 414 -3.08 -10.09 5.81
N TRP A 415 -2.63 -8.97 6.35
CA TRP A 415 -2.81 -7.64 5.78
C TRP A 415 -1.54 -7.25 5.04
N PHE A 416 -1.69 -7.06 3.73
CA PHE A 416 -0.62 -6.71 2.81
C PHE A 416 -0.50 -5.18 2.72
N LEU A 417 0.65 -4.63 3.13
CA LEU A 417 0.85 -3.18 3.19
C LEU A 417 1.88 -2.68 2.17
N SER A 418 3.00 -3.38 2.01
CA SER A 418 4.00 -3.05 0.98
C SER A 418 4.89 -4.24 0.61
N ARG A 419 5.33 -4.27 -0.66
CA ARG A 419 6.18 -5.30 -1.24
C ARG A 419 7.10 -4.75 -2.32
N ALA A 420 7.98 -5.60 -2.84
CA ALA A 420 8.94 -5.25 -3.88
C ALA A 420 8.30 -4.50 -5.06
N ALA A 421 7.13 -4.95 -5.53
CA ALA A 421 6.48 -4.31 -6.67
C ALA A 421 5.97 -2.89 -6.40
N SER A 422 5.42 -2.61 -5.21
CA SER A 422 5.01 -1.25 -4.86
C SER A 422 6.21 -0.31 -4.79
N VAL A 423 7.34 -0.77 -4.28
CA VAL A 423 8.59 0.01 -4.26
C VAL A 423 9.11 0.27 -5.68
N HIS A 424 9.09 -0.73 -6.57
CA HIS A 424 9.55 -0.56 -7.96
C HIS A 424 8.70 0.43 -8.74
N LEU A 425 7.37 0.36 -8.61
CA LEU A 425 6.47 1.26 -9.32
C LEU A 425 6.60 2.70 -8.81
N ARG A 426 6.79 2.91 -7.50
CA ARG A 426 7.04 4.22 -6.92
C ARG A 426 8.43 4.76 -7.24
N PHE A 427 9.45 3.90 -7.30
CA PHE A 427 10.77 4.27 -7.81
C PHE A 427 10.68 4.68 -9.29
N ALA A 428 9.95 3.93 -10.12
CA ALA A 428 9.74 4.26 -11.52
C ALA A 428 8.99 5.60 -11.68
N GLU A 429 8.01 5.88 -10.81
CA GLU A 429 7.32 7.17 -10.77
C GLU A 429 8.30 8.32 -10.46
N ALA A 430 9.14 8.15 -9.44
CA ALA A 430 10.18 9.11 -9.07
C ALA A 430 11.21 9.30 -10.21
N ALA A 431 11.72 8.22 -10.78
CA ALA A 431 12.65 8.24 -11.91
C ALA A 431 12.06 8.95 -13.13
N ASN A 432 10.80 8.66 -13.47
CA ASN A 432 10.11 9.34 -14.57
C ASN A 432 10.03 10.85 -14.35
N ARG A 433 9.67 11.26 -13.13
CA ARG A 433 9.56 12.68 -12.76
C ARG A 433 10.92 13.37 -12.61
N ALA A 434 11.99 12.63 -12.35
CA ALA A 434 13.38 13.10 -12.40
C ALA A 434 13.99 13.10 -13.82
N GLY A 435 13.19 12.83 -14.87
CA GLY A 435 13.66 12.81 -16.27
C GLY A 435 14.43 11.54 -16.67
N LYS A 436 14.47 10.52 -15.81
CA LYS A 436 15.11 9.21 -16.06
C LYS A 436 14.14 8.24 -16.72
N TYR A 437 13.57 8.67 -17.85
CA TYR A 437 12.49 7.99 -18.57
C TYR A 437 12.81 6.54 -18.91
N LYS A 438 14.03 6.26 -19.40
CA LYS A 438 14.44 4.90 -19.79
C LYS A 438 14.57 3.96 -18.59
N VAL A 439 14.98 4.47 -17.42
CA VAL A 439 15.04 3.69 -16.16
C VAL A 439 13.63 3.34 -15.70
N ALA A 440 12.72 4.33 -15.65
CA ALA A 440 11.33 4.10 -15.31
C ALA A 440 10.68 3.09 -16.27
N TYR A 441 10.86 3.28 -17.57
CA TYR A 441 10.37 2.37 -18.61
C TYR A 441 10.88 0.94 -18.43
N ALA A 442 12.16 0.77 -18.11
CA ALA A 442 12.77 -0.54 -17.91
C ALA A 442 12.16 -1.29 -16.71
N LEU A 443 12.08 -0.64 -15.54
CA LEU A 443 11.58 -1.28 -14.32
C LEU A 443 10.10 -1.64 -14.40
N THR A 444 9.29 -0.81 -15.08
CA THR A 444 7.88 -1.14 -15.32
C THR A 444 7.73 -2.25 -16.36
N ASN A 445 8.51 -2.25 -17.44
CA ASN A 445 8.45 -3.27 -18.49
C ASN A 445 9.23 -4.57 -18.15
N ARG A 446 10.28 -4.87 -18.92
CA ARG A 446 11.03 -6.14 -18.89
C ARG A 446 12.38 -6.06 -18.17
N GLY A 447 12.54 -5.07 -17.31
CA GLY A 447 13.72 -4.89 -16.49
C GLY A 447 14.89 -4.22 -17.23
N ILE A 448 15.94 -3.95 -16.46
CA ILE A 448 17.11 -3.19 -16.90
C ILE A 448 17.87 -3.93 -18.00
N LYS A 449 18.13 -5.23 -17.80
CA LYS A 449 18.92 -6.04 -18.73
C LYS A 449 18.34 -5.97 -20.15
N ASP A 450 17.06 -6.29 -20.30
CA ASP A 450 16.40 -6.36 -21.62
C ASP A 450 16.25 -4.97 -22.25
N THR A 451 16.06 -3.91 -21.46
CA THR A 451 15.85 -2.55 -21.99
C THR A 451 17.16 -1.86 -22.41
N TYR A 452 18.27 -2.23 -21.78
CA TYR A 452 19.61 -1.68 -22.07
C TYR A 452 20.45 -2.65 -22.90
N ASP A 453 19.77 -3.48 -23.69
CA ASP A 453 20.33 -4.41 -24.65
C ASP A 453 19.80 -4.06 -26.06
N PRO A 454 20.68 -3.79 -27.05
CA PRO A 454 20.23 -3.53 -28.42
C PRO A 454 19.64 -4.77 -29.10
N ILE A 455 19.94 -5.98 -28.60
CA ILE A 455 19.45 -7.27 -29.13
C ILE A 455 19.03 -8.16 -27.94
N PRO A 456 17.91 -7.86 -27.26
CA PRO A 456 17.45 -8.59 -26.10
C PRO A 456 17.27 -10.09 -26.38
N GLY A 457 17.77 -10.93 -25.48
CA GLY A 457 17.68 -12.39 -25.58
C GLY A 457 18.79 -13.05 -26.42
N ALA A 458 19.77 -12.29 -26.90
CA ALA A 458 20.99 -12.85 -27.49
C ALA A 458 21.78 -13.72 -26.48
N ALA A 459 22.61 -14.63 -27.00
CA ALA A 459 23.40 -15.53 -26.18
C ALA A 459 24.33 -14.79 -25.19
N ALA A 460 24.50 -15.34 -23.99
CA ALA A 460 25.32 -14.75 -22.93
C ALA A 460 26.82 -14.72 -23.25
N THR A 461 27.27 -15.36 -24.34
CA THR A 461 28.68 -15.44 -24.75
C THR A 461 29.24 -14.16 -25.35
N ARG A 462 28.43 -13.12 -25.59
CA ARG A 462 28.91 -11.83 -26.11
C ARG A 462 29.42 -10.90 -25.00
N ASP A 463 30.24 -9.94 -25.40
CA ASP A 463 30.71 -8.89 -24.50
C ASP A 463 29.57 -7.92 -24.15
N VAL A 464 29.21 -7.89 -22.88
CA VAL A 464 28.17 -7.01 -22.30
C VAL A 464 28.77 -5.90 -21.43
N THR A 465 30.08 -5.63 -21.54
CA THR A 465 30.79 -4.61 -20.74
C THR A 465 30.09 -3.25 -20.79
N ASN A 466 29.61 -2.85 -21.97
CA ASN A 466 28.91 -1.59 -22.20
C ASN A 466 27.39 -1.74 -22.36
N LEU A 467 26.83 -2.89 -22.01
CA LEU A 467 25.41 -3.21 -22.12
C LEU A 467 24.80 -3.47 -20.74
N HIS A 468 23.46 -3.61 -20.70
CA HIS A 468 22.68 -4.01 -19.53
C HIS A 468 22.84 -3.11 -18.28
N GLN A 469 23.30 -1.87 -18.49
CA GLN A 469 23.56 -0.89 -17.43
C GLN A 469 22.93 0.45 -17.78
N THR A 470 22.56 1.21 -16.76
CA THR A 470 21.96 2.54 -16.97
C THR A 470 22.99 3.64 -17.20
N PHE A 471 24.19 3.51 -16.62
CA PHE A 471 25.24 4.54 -16.62
C PHE A 471 24.79 5.90 -16.04
N GLU A 472 23.73 5.89 -15.24
CA GLU A 472 23.24 7.07 -14.53
C GLU A 472 23.94 7.21 -13.16
N PRO A 473 23.98 8.39 -12.54
CA PRO A 473 24.42 8.54 -11.17
C PRO A 473 23.40 7.90 -10.20
N TYR A 474 23.89 7.53 -9.01
CA TYR A 474 23.02 7.13 -7.90
C TYR A 474 21.96 8.20 -7.63
N PRO A 475 20.67 7.83 -7.46
CA PRO A 475 20.13 6.47 -7.22
C PRO A 475 19.66 5.69 -8.45
N PHE A 476 19.95 6.16 -9.66
CA PHE A 476 19.46 5.60 -10.92
C PHE A 476 20.46 4.65 -11.60
N ASP A 477 21.56 4.35 -10.93
CA ASP A 477 22.59 3.40 -11.33
C ASP A 477 22.07 1.97 -11.14
N PHE A 478 21.83 1.25 -12.24
CA PHE A 478 21.47 -0.16 -12.21
C PHE A 478 22.43 -0.95 -13.09
N ASP A 479 22.97 -2.03 -12.55
CA ASP A 479 23.88 -2.94 -13.25
C ASP A 479 23.28 -4.34 -13.36
N ALA A 480 22.71 -4.63 -14.53
CA ALA A 480 22.08 -5.89 -14.84
C ALA A 480 22.93 -6.75 -15.80
N ARG A 481 24.25 -6.53 -15.83
CA ARG A 481 25.16 -7.31 -16.68
C ARG A 481 25.06 -8.81 -16.39
N LEU A 482 24.86 -9.54 -17.48
CA LEU A 482 24.81 -10.99 -17.57
C LEU A 482 25.54 -11.37 -18.85
N GLY A 483 26.78 -11.83 -18.71
CA GLY A 483 27.61 -12.27 -19.84
C GLY A 483 28.66 -13.26 -19.37
N ASP A 484 29.20 -14.03 -20.31
CA ASP A 484 30.17 -15.09 -20.06
C ASP A 484 31.56 -14.75 -20.66
N SER A 485 31.67 -13.68 -21.45
CA SER A 485 32.93 -13.26 -22.07
C SER A 485 32.99 -11.73 -22.22
N PRO A 486 33.47 -10.99 -21.19
CA PRO A 486 33.92 -11.49 -19.89
C PRO A 486 32.76 -11.88 -18.96
N PRO A 487 33.02 -12.68 -17.91
CA PRO A 487 31.98 -13.14 -16.99
C PRO A 487 31.45 -12.00 -16.12
N TYR A 488 30.15 -11.71 -16.25
CA TYR A 488 29.41 -10.76 -15.41
C TYR A 488 28.17 -11.40 -14.78
N ARG A 489 27.96 -11.16 -13.48
CA ARG A 489 26.74 -11.48 -12.72
C ARG A 489 26.48 -10.38 -11.68
N ASN A 490 26.05 -9.20 -12.13
CA ASN A 490 25.86 -8.05 -11.25
C ASN A 490 24.50 -8.00 -10.55
N ASN A 491 24.39 -7.18 -9.51
CA ASN A 491 23.26 -7.15 -8.57
C ASN A 491 21.85 -7.14 -9.20
N TRP A 492 21.65 -6.57 -10.40
CA TRP A 492 20.35 -6.51 -11.08
C TRP A 492 20.16 -7.52 -12.23
N TYR A 493 21.09 -8.45 -12.45
CA TYR A 493 21.08 -9.29 -13.65
C TYR A 493 19.85 -10.20 -13.80
N ARG A 494 19.16 -10.48 -12.68
CA ARG A 494 17.94 -11.30 -12.62
C ARG A 494 16.64 -10.50 -12.68
N ASN A 495 16.71 -9.17 -12.64
CA ASN A 495 15.53 -8.31 -12.66
C ASN A 495 14.75 -8.48 -13.96
N GLN A 496 13.45 -8.76 -13.84
CA GLN A 496 12.56 -8.96 -14.97
C GLN A 496 11.62 -7.77 -15.22
N GLY A 497 11.60 -6.77 -14.34
CA GLY A 497 10.58 -5.73 -14.33
C GLY A 497 9.18 -6.26 -14.01
N ILE A 498 8.24 -5.35 -13.76
CA ILE A 498 6.89 -5.71 -13.27
C ILE A 498 6.05 -6.38 -14.37
N ARG A 499 6.09 -5.88 -15.61
CA ARG A 499 5.40 -6.53 -16.72
C ARG A 499 6.08 -7.82 -17.15
N GLY A 500 7.42 -7.87 -17.08
CA GLY A 500 8.18 -9.06 -17.45
C GLY A 500 7.91 -10.26 -16.53
N ARG A 501 7.78 -10.07 -15.20
CA ARG A 501 7.38 -11.18 -14.29
C ARG A 501 5.98 -11.74 -14.60
N ALA A 502 5.09 -10.91 -15.12
CA ALA A 502 3.74 -11.31 -15.55
C ALA A 502 3.73 -11.86 -16.99
N GLY A 503 4.86 -11.79 -17.70
CA GLY A 503 4.98 -12.16 -19.10
C GLY A 503 4.23 -11.22 -20.04
N LEU A 504 3.89 -9.99 -19.65
CA LEU A 504 3.16 -9.08 -20.52
C LEU A 504 4.01 -8.53 -21.68
N SER A 505 3.34 -8.14 -22.76
CA SER A 505 3.95 -7.32 -23.81
C SER A 505 4.42 -6.00 -23.25
N ASN A 506 5.57 -5.54 -23.74
CA ASN A 506 6.05 -4.20 -23.42
C ASN A 506 5.04 -3.17 -23.92
N VAL A 507 4.81 -2.13 -23.12
CA VAL A 507 4.12 -0.94 -23.62
C VAL A 507 5.06 -0.24 -24.61
N VAL A 508 4.60 -0.03 -25.84
CA VAL A 508 5.45 0.51 -26.92
C VAL A 508 5.40 2.03 -26.89
N ILE A 509 6.57 2.68 -26.89
CA ILE A 509 6.67 4.12 -27.07
C ILE A 509 6.62 4.44 -28.56
N ASP A 510 5.67 5.28 -28.98
CA ASP A 510 5.66 5.86 -30.32
C ASP A 510 6.86 6.79 -30.49
N SER A 511 7.93 6.25 -31.09
CA SER A 511 9.20 6.97 -31.20
C SER A 511 9.09 8.22 -32.07
N ALA A 512 8.20 8.23 -33.08
CA ALA A 512 8.01 9.38 -33.95
C ALA A 512 7.33 10.55 -33.25
N ARG A 513 6.53 10.26 -32.21
CA ARG A 513 5.88 11.29 -31.39
C ARG A 513 6.85 11.98 -30.43
N PHE A 514 7.81 11.24 -29.87
CA PHE A 514 8.62 11.75 -28.75
C PHE A 514 10.09 12.02 -29.09
N PHE A 515 10.62 11.49 -30.20
CA PHE A 515 12.02 11.64 -30.58
C PHE A 515 12.19 12.21 -31.99
N ASN A 516 13.28 12.93 -32.23
CA ASN A 516 13.63 13.38 -33.57
C ASN A 516 14.16 12.20 -34.40
N MET A 517 13.29 11.64 -35.23
CA MET A 517 13.59 10.47 -36.07
C MET A 517 14.51 10.79 -37.26
N SER A 518 14.72 12.07 -37.57
CA SER A 518 15.62 12.52 -38.65
C SER A 518 17.10 12.53 -38.24
N MET A 519 17.41 12.32 -36.95
CA MET A 519 18.79 12.28 -36.45
C MET A 519 19.27 10.85 -36.18
N ALA A 520 20.59 10.64 -36.23
CA ALA A 520 21.23 9.40 -35.82
C ALA A 520 21.07 9.18 -34.30
N ALA A 521 21.18 7.93 -33.84
CA ALA A 521 21.17 7.63 -32.41
C ALA A 521 22.44 8.19 -31.71
N PRO A 522 22.33 8.71 -30.48
CA PRO A 522 21.12 8.87 -29.68
C PRO A 522 20.23 10.01 -30.21
N ARG A 523 18.93 9.70 -30.40
CA ARG A 523 17.95 10.67 -30.94
C ARG A 523 17.48 11.61 -29.83
N PRO A 524 17.48 12.94 -30.03
CA PRO A 524 17.01 13.87 -29.02
C PRO A 524 15.49 13.80 -28.86
N LEU A 525 15.01 14.09 -27.65
CA LEU A 525 13.59 14.22 -27.35
C LEU A 525 13.02 15.50 -27.98
N ILE A 526 11.80 15.41 -28.50
CA ILE A 526 11.03 16.56 -29.03
C ILE A 526 9.82 16.91 -28.16
N ASP A 527 9.32 15.97 -27.36
CA ASP A 527 8.22 16.18 -26.39
C ASP A 527 8.51 15.47 -25.05
N PRO A 528 9.39 16.03 -24.20
CA PRO A 528 9.70 15.44 -22.89
C PRO A 528 8.49 15.37 -21.96
N GLN A 529 7.61 16.37 -22.00
CA GLN A 529 6.43 16.42 -21.13
C GLN A 529 5.41 15.33 -21.51
N GLY A 530 5.13 15.15 -22.80
CA GLY A 530 4.26 14.10 -23.28
C GLY A 530 4.82 12.71 -23.01
N LEU A 531 6.13 12.50 -23.15
CA LEU A 531 6.76 11.23 -22.79
C LEU A 531 6.65 10.94 -21.29
N MET A 532 6.88 11.96 -20.45
CA MET A 532 6.71 11.84 -18.99
C MET A 532 5.28 11.43 -18.63
N LEU A 533 4.27 12.08 -19.20
CA LEU A 533 2.86 11.75 -18.94
C LEU A 533 2.49 10.36 -19.46
N PHE A 534 3.04 9.95 -20.61
CA PHE A 534 2.85 8.61 -21.16
C PHE A 534 3.42 7.53 -20.25
N ILE A 535 4.65 7.70 -19.76
CA ILE A 535 5.29 6.77 -18.83
C ILE A 535 4.56 6.77 -17.48
N GLU A 536 4.08 7.91 -17.00
CA GLU A 536 3.29 7.96 -15.76
C GLU A 536 1.98 7.17 -15.90
N GLU A 537 1.28 7.26 -17.04
CA GLU A 537 0.09 6.44 -17.26
C GLU A 537 0.43 4.95 -17.34
N MET A 538 1.52 4.58 -18.03
CA MET A 538 2.01 3.20 -18.06
C MET A 538 2.26 2.65 -16.64
N ILE A 539 2.89 3.45 -15.77
CA ILE A 539 3.15 3.05 -14.37
C ILE A 539 1.82 2.91 -13.60
N MET A 540 0.88 3.84 -13.78
CA MET A 540 -0.42 3.83 -13.09
C MET A 540 -1.34 2.70 -13.55
N GLU A 541 -1.29 2.32 -14.83
CA GLU A 541 -1.96 1.13 -15.34
C GLU A 541 -1.30 -0.15 -14.80
N GLU A 542 0.03 -0.22 -14.76
CA GLU A 542 0.71 -1.39 -14.20
C GLU A 542 0.44 -1.56 -12.70
N ASN A 543 0.38 -0.46 -11.95
CA ASN A 543 -0.06 -0.44 -10.56
C ASN A 543 -1.46 -1.04 -10.41
N ALA A 544 -2.41 -0.69 -11.30
CA ALA A 544 -3.76 -1.22 -11.28
C ALA A 544 -3.82 -2.74 -11.50
N LEU A 545 -2.90 -3.31 -12.28
CA LEU A 545 -2.86 -4.75 -12.59
C LEU A 545 -2.13 -5.54 -11.49
N GLU A 546 -0.99 -5.03 -11.04
CA GLU A 546 -0.07 -5.66 -10.10
C GLU A 546 -0.61 -5.58 -8.66
N LEU A 547 -1.00 -4.38 -8.22
CA LEU A 547 -1.30 -4.03 -6.82
C LEU A 547 -2.79 -3.92 -6.50
N ALA A 548 -3.68 -4.34 -7.41
CA ALA A 548 -5.12 -4.30 -7.20
C ALA A 548 -5.52 -4.82 -5.80
N TYR A 549 -6.34 -4.04 -5.10
CA TYR A 549 -6.91 -4.35 -3.78
C TYR A 549 -5.93 -4.32 -2.61
N GLU A 550 -4.69 -3.87 -2.80
CA GLU A 550 -3.67 -3.79 -1.74
C GLU A 550 -3.76 -2.49 -0.90
N GLY A 551 -4.77 -1.64 -1.14
CA GLY A 551 -5.10 -0.51 -0.28
C GLY A 551 -4.34 0.76 -0.61
N GLN A 552 -3.97 0.97 -1.88
CA GLN A 552 -3.13 2.12 -2.28
C GLN A 552 -3.74 2.95 -3.42
N ARG A 553 -4.75 2.42 -4.11
CA ARG A 553 -5.19 2.95 -5.40
C ARG A 553 -5.67 4.40 -5.33
N TRP A 554 -6.47 4.76 -4.32
CA TRP A 554 -6.95 6.13 -4.13
C TRP A 554 -5.80 7.12 -3.94
N SER A 555 -4.86 6.79 -3.04
CA SER A 555 -3.68 7.61 -2.78
C SER A 555 -2.87 7.87 -4.05
N ASP A 556 -2.65 6.84 -4.88
CA ASP A 556 -1.89 6.99 -6.12
C ASP A 556 -2.61 7.90 -7.14
N LEU A 557 -3.91 7.70 -7.35
CA LEU A 557 -4.69 8.55 -8.26
C LEU A 557 -4.78 9.99 -7.77
N LEU A 558 -4.97 10.19 -6.46
CA LEU A 558 -5.06 11.51 -5.84
C LEU A 558 -3.73 12.27 -5.98
N ARG A 559 -2.61 11.61 -5.69
CA ARG A 559 -1.27 12.19 -5.83
C ARG A 559 -1.01 12.65 -7.25
N VAL A 560 -1.33 11.83 -8.25
CA VAL A 560 -1.16 12.19 -9.66
C VAL A 560 -2.09 13.33 -10.07
N ALA A 561 -3.36 13.32 -9.65
CA ALA A 561 -4.31 14.40 -9.95
C ALA A 561 -3.87 15.75 -9.36
N ILE A 562 -3.40 15.76 -8.10
CA ILE A 562 -2.83 16.95 -7.43
C ILE A 562 -1.61 17.44 -8.21
N ARG A 563 -0.64 16.56 -8.46
CA ARG A 563 0.63 16.90 -9.12
C ARG A 563 0.44 17.44 -10.53
N ARG A 564 -0.49 16.86 -11.29
CA ARG A 564 -0.84 17.34 -12.64
C ARG A 564 -1.69 18.60 -12.61
N ASN A 565 -2.24 18.96 -11.44
CA ASN A 565 -3.33 19.93 -11.32
C ASN A 565 -4.49 19.59 -12.27
N ASP A 566 -4.77 18.29 -12.43
CA ASP A 566 -5.75 17.75 -13.37
C ASP A 566 -6.78 16.89 -12.63
N PRO A 567 -7.95 17.45 -12.27
CA PRO A 567 -8.99 16.69 -11.57
C PRO A 567 -9.66 15.63 -12.46
N ALA A 568 -9.59 15.76 -13.79
CA ALA A 568 -10.17 14.78 -14.70
C ALA A 568 -9.49 13.42 -14.56
N TYR A 569 -8.18 13.41 -14.26
CA TYR A 569 -7.41 12.19 -14.07
C TYR A 569 -8.04 11.19 -13.09
N LEU A 570 -8.44 11.68 -11.91
CA LEU A 570 -9.09 10.88 -10.88
C LEU A 570 -10.60 10.75 -11.17
N ALA A 571 -11.26 11.84 -11.55
CA ALA A 571 -12.71 11.86 -11.76
C ALA A 571 -13.17 10.87 -12.85
N ASP A 572 -12.43 10.77 -13.95
CA ASP A 572 -12.78 9.91 -15.08
C ASP A 572 -12.58 8.43 -14.74
N LYS A 573 -11.55 8.08 -13.96
CA LYS A 573 -11.34 6.69 -13.51
C LYS A 573 -12.48 6.22 -12.60
N VAL A 574 -12.91 7.07 -11.65
CA VAL A 574 -14.08 6.80 -10.79
C VAL A 574 -15.36 6.73 -11.63
N TYR A 575 -15.59 7.70 -12.51
CA TYR A 575 -16.76 7.72 -13.38
C TYR A 575 -16.87 6.44 -14.23
N ASN A 576 -15.77 6.00 -14.83
CA ASN A 576 -15.71 4.79 -15.66
C ASN A 576 -16.04 3.52 -14.87
N LYS A 577 -15.66 3.44 -13.59
CA LYS A 577 -16.13 2.38 -12.69
C LYS A 577 -17.64 2.46 -12.50
N LEU A 578 -18.16 3.64 -12.13
CA LEU A 578 -19.57 3.81 -11.74
C LEU A 578 -20.55 3.56 -12.89
N ILE A 579 -20.24 3.99 -14.11
CA ILE A 579 -21.12 3.69 -15.27
C ILE A 579 -21.19 2.20 -15.59
N LYS A 580 -20.19 1.42 -15.17
CA LYS A 580 -20.13 -0.03 -15.35
C LYS A 580 -20.66 -0.83 -14.16
N SER A 581 -20.94 -0.19 -13.02
CA SER A 581 -21.50 -0.86 -11.83
C SER A 581 -23.01 -1.06 -11.92
N GLY A 582 -23.67 -0.47 -12.93
CA GLY A 582 -25.13 -0.40 -13.03
C GLY A 582 -25.75 0.82 -12.33
N LEU A 583 -24.92 1.74 -11.82
CA LEU A 583 -25.39 3.03 -11.29
C LEU A 583 -25.99 3.88 -12.42
N SER A 584 -27.00 4.70 -12.11
CA SER A 584 -27.58 5.61 -13.10
C SER A 584 -26.55 6.62 -13.61
N MET A 585 -26.65 6.96 -14.90
CA MET A 585 -25.77 7.95 -15.52
C MET A 585 -25.80 9.30 -14.78
N GLY A 586 -26.96 9.68 -14.23
CA GLY A 586 -27.11 10.90 -13.43
C GLY A 586 -26.28 10.88 -12.15
N ALA A 587 -26.33 9.78 -11.39
CA ALA A 587 -25.55 9.64 -10.15
C ALA A 587 -24.05 9.52 -10.44
N ALA A 588 -23.64 8.80 -11.49
CA ALA A 588 -22.25 8.74 -11.92
C ALA A 588 -21.72 10.14 -12.31
N ASN A 589 -22.52 10.95 -13.01
CA ASN A 589 -22.16 12.33 -13.37
C ASN A 589 -22.08 13.26 -12.14
N GLN A 590 -22.90 13.05 -11.11
CA GLN A 590 -22.80 13.81 -9.86
C GLN A 590 -21.46 13.53 -9.15
N ALA A 591 -21.09 12.25 -9.02
CA ALA A 591 -19.78 11.87 -8.48
C ALA A 591 -18.64 12.48 -9.29
N ARG A 592 -18.69 12.38 -10.62
CA ARG A 592 -17.70 12.99 -11.52
C ARG A 592 -17.61 14.51 -11.31
N THR A 593 -18.74 15.21 -11.27
CA THR A 593 -18.79 16.68 -11.09
C THR A 593 -18.17 17.10 -9.76
N LYS A 594 -18.46 16.37 -8.68
CA LYS A 594 -17.84 16.61 -7.36
C LYS A 594 -16.33 16.47 -7.42
N LEU A 595 -15.82 15.42 -8.05
CA LEU A 595 -14.38 15.17 -8.19
C LEU A 595 -13.70 16.16 -9.15
N MET A 596 -14.38 16.60 -10.21
CA MET A 596 -13.92 17.67 -11.10
C MET A 596 -13.74 19.00 -10.36
N ALA A 597 -14.58 19.28 -9.37
CA ALA A 597 -14.48 20.45 -8.50
C ALA A 597 -13.42 20.33 -7.39
N LYS A 598 -12.54 19.32 -7.45
CA LYS A 598 -11.52 19.01 -6.43
C LYS A 598 -12.09 18.70 -5.04
N ASN A 599 -13.37 18.34 -4.95
CA ASN A 599 -13.97 17.85 -3.71
C ASN A 599 -13.62 16.37 -3.53
N TRP A 600 -12.34 16.11 -3.28
CA TRP A 600 -11.74 14.78 -3.19
C TRP A 600 -11.71 14.23 -1.77
N PHE A 601 -11.97 15.04 -0.76
CA PHE A 601 -11.78 14.65 0.63
C PHE A 601 -13.09 14.21 1.28
N LEU A 602 -12.97 13.30 2.24
CA LEU A 602 -14.08 12.82 3.07
C LEU A 602 -14.42 13.89 4.11
N PRO A 603 -15.69 13.98 4.54
CA PRO A 603 -16.06 14.88 5.63
C PRO A 603 -15.30 14.49 6.90
N PHE A 604 -14.68 15.47 7.55
CA PHE A 604 -13.98 15.27 8.81
C PHE A 604 -14.89 15.63 9.99
N LYS A 605 -15.00 14.72 10.96
CA LYS A 605 -15.70 14.96 12.22
C LYS A 605 -14.81 14.58 13.39
N TRP A 606 -14.55 15.57 14.23
CA TRP A 606 -13.73 15.41 15.43
C TRP A 606 -14.47 14.70 16.58
N GLN A 607 -15.81 14.85 16.64
CA GLN A 607 -16.67 14.50 17.77
C GLN A 607 -17.33 13.12 17.69
#